data_AF-A0A5B9MFK5-F1
#
_entry.id   AF-A0A5B9MFK5-F1
#
_cell.length_a   1.000
_cell.length_b   1.000
_cell.length_c   1.000
_cell.angle_alpha   90.00
_cell.angle_beta   90.00
_cell.angle_gamma   90.00
#
_symmetry.space_group_name_H-M   'P 1'
#
loop_
_entity.id
_entity.type
_entity.pdbx_description
1 polymer ?
#
loop_
_entity_poly.entity_id
_entity_poly.type
_entity_poly.pdbx_seq_one_letter_code
_entity_poly.pdbx_strand_id
1 'polypeptide(L)'
;MKMSEQFAGAYLKAADLPHPRVLTIQSVTQTTMPEGDNKPVMRFVGEQQQLVLNKTNAFTCVELFGDETTAWHGQPIELYATTTNFSGRMVPCIRVRAPQQAAAASSVVPPPSPAAPQGAPLPVPQPTPTAVQPQPMQQPPIQAPAADYPVDA
;
A
#
# COMPACT_ATOMS: atom_id res chain seq x y z
N MET A 1 19.54 -30.15 5.84
CA MET A 1 19.34 -29.61 4.48
C MET A 1 18.68 -28.23 4.61
N LYS A 2 19.24 -27.18 4.00
CA LYS A 2 18.73 -25.81 4.12
C LYS A 2 17.94 -25.43 2.86
N MET A 3 16.61 -25.29 2.98
CA MET A 3 15.71 -24.87 1.90
C MET A 3 16.08 -23.51 1.27
N SER A 4 16.89 -22.70 1.95
CA SER A 4 17.39 -21.41 1.45
C SER A 4 18.28 -21.52 0.19
N GLU A 5 18.89 -22.68 -0.04
CA GLU A 5 19.83 -22.93 -1.16
C GLU A 5 19.14 -23.44 -2.44
N GLN A 6 17.94 -24.03 -2.36
CA GLN A 6 17.26 -24.57 -3.55
C GLN A 6 16.73 -23.51 -4.53
N PHE A 7 16.74 -22.23 -4.14
CA PHE A 7 16.27 -21.11 -4.97
C PHE A 7 17.43 -20.22 -5.48
N ALA A 8 18.68 -20.65 -5.32
CA ALA A 8 19.84 -19.75 -5.43
C ALA A 8 20.38 -19.49 -6.85
N GLY A 9 19.93 -20.21 -7.88
CA GLY A 9 20.54 -20.08 -9.23
C GLY A 9 19.73 -19.32 -10.28
N ALA A 10 18.40 -19.36 -10.23
CA ALA A 10 17.55 -18.88 -11.34
C ALA A 10 16.77 -17.59 -11.03
N TYR A 11 16.60 -17.24 -9.75
CA TYR A 11 15.72 -16.15 -9.33
C TYR A 11 16.50 -15.00 -8.70
N LEU A 12 16.15 -13.79 -9.13
CA LEU A 12 16.72 -12.55 -8.62
C LEU A 12 16.34 -12.39 -7.14
N LYS A 13 17.35 -12.16 -6.28
CA LYS A 13 17.16 -11.96 -4.84
C LYS A 13 17.46 -10.51 -4.48
N ALA A 14 16.80 -10.01 -3.45
CA ALA A 14 17.04 -8.65 -2.97
C ALA A 14 18.49 -8.42 -2.49
N ALA A 15 19.23 -9.47 -2.13
CA ALA A 15 20.66 -9.38 -1.81
C ALA A 15 21.56 -9.13 -3.04
N ASP A 16 21.11 -9.54 -4.23
CA ASP A 16 21.86 -9.39 -5.49
C ASP A 16 21.63 -8.00 -6.14
N LEU A 17 20.64 -7.26 -5.64
CA LEU A 17 20.24 -5.96 -6.17
C LEU A 17 20.52 -4.85 -5.13
N PRO A 18 21.80 -4.51 -4.87
CA PRO A 18 22.16 -3.48 -3.89
C PRO A 18 21.73 -2.07 -4.32
N HIS A 19 21.57 -1.85 -5.63
CA HIS A 19 21.15 -0.58 -6.22
C HIS A 19 19.93 -0.80 -7.11
N PRO A 20 19.00 0.17 -7.20
CA PRO A 20 17.90 0.09 -8.15
C PRO A 20 18.44 -0.06 -9.57
N ARG A 21 17.91 -1.03 -10.33
CA ARG A 21 18.30 -1.29 -11.72
C ARG A 21 17.08 -1.21 -12.62
N VAL A 22 17.20 -0.49 -13.72
CA VAL A 22 16.21 -0.50 -14.81
C VAL A 22 16.54 -1.66 -15.72
N LEU A 23 15.58 -2.58 -15.86
CA LEU A 23 15.68 -3.75 -16.74
C LEU A 23 14.53 -3.73 -17.74
N THR A 24 14.78 -4.26 -18.93
CA THR A 24 13.74 -4.40 -19.97
C THR A 24 13.08 -5.76 -19.87
N ILE A 25 11.76 -5.81 -19.82
CA ILE A 25 10.99 -7.05 -19.75
C ILE A 25 11.14 -7.81 -21.08
N GLN A 26 11.62 -9.06 -21.01
CA GLN A 26 11.70 -9.95 -22.17
C GLN A 26 10.43 -10.78 -22.31
N SER A 27 9.94 -11.41 -21.25
CA SER A 27 8.76 -12.27 -21.30
C SER A 27 8.27 -12.60 -19.90
N VAL A 28 6.98 -12.93 -19.76
CA VAL A 28 6.40 -13.43 -18.51
C VAL A 28 5.97 -14.87 -18.73
N THR A 29 6.45 -15.76 -17.86
CA THR A 29 6.15 -17.20 -17.89
C THR A 29 5.65 -17.64 -16.53
N GLN A 30 4.63 -18.50 -16.50
CA GLN A 30 4.13 -19.07 -15.26
C GLN A 30 5.01 -20.25 -14.84
N THR A 31 5.51 -20.22 -13.61
CA THR A 31 6.32 -21.30 -13.05
C THR A 31 5.65 -21.87 -11.81
N THR A 32 5.64 -23.19 -11.70
CA THR A 32 5.15 -23.88 -10.50
C THR A 32 6.27 -23.85 -9.47
N MET A 33 6.05 -23.11 -8.38
CA MET A 33 6.97 -23.13 -7.25
C MET A 33 6.94 -24.51 -6.57
N PRO A 34 8.01 -24.88 -5.84
CA PRO A 34 8.05 -26.16 -5.12
C PRO A 34 6.98 -26.29 -4.03
N GLU A 35 6.33 -25.18 -3.64
CA GLU A 35 5.18 -25.14 -2.73
C GLU A 35 3.85 -25.50 -3.43
N GLY A 36 3.87 -25.79 -4.73
CA GLY A 36 2.68 -26.10 -5.54
C GLY A 36 1.93 -24.86 -6.05
N ASP A 37 2.39 -23.66 -5.67
CA ASP A 37 1.79 -22.40 -6.08
C ASP A 37 2.30 -21.99 -7.46
N ASN A 38 1.39 -21.74 -8.41
CA ASN A 38 1.77 -21.20 -9.71
C ASN A 38 1.99 -19.69 -9.57
N LYS A 39 3.22 -19.24 -9.83
CA LYS A 39 3.57 -17.83 -9.79
C LYS A 39 4.06 -17.34 -11.14
N PRO A 40 3.64 -16.15 -11.59
CA PRO A 40 4.21 -15.52 -12.77
C PRO A 40 5.67 -15.17 -12.51
N VAL A 41 6.53 -15.47 -13.47
CA VAL A 41 7.96 -15.21 -13.45
C VAL A 41 8.32 -14.37 -14.66
N MET A 42 8.91 -13.22 -14.40
CA MET A 42 9.31 -12.24 -15.40
C MET A 42 10.80 -12.44 -15.74
N ARG A 43 11.09 -12.55 -17.03
CA ARG A 43 12.46 -12.56 -17.58
C ARG A 43 12.80 -11.18 -18.11
N PHE A 44 14.09 -10.83 -18.03
CA PHE A 44 14.60 -9.56 -18.54
C PHE A 44 15.57 -9.77 -19.69
N VAL A 45 15.68 -8.77 -20.56
CA VAL A 45 16.61 -8.78 -21.69
C VAL A 45 18.03 -8.57 -21.15
N GLY A 46 18.93 -9.49 -21.45
CA GLY A 46 20.35 -9.40 -21.05
C GLY A 46 20.65 -9.90 -19.64
N GLU A 47 19.66 -10.34 -18.88
CA GLU A 47 19.85 -10.95 -17.56
C GLU A 47 19.49 -12.44 -17.58
N GLN A 48 20.30 -13.28 -16.94
CA GLN A 48 19.97 -14.70 -16.75
C GLN A 48 19.02 -14.93 -15.56
N GLN A 49 18.87 -13.92 -14.71
CA GLN A 49 18.05 -13.99 -13.51
C GLN A 49 16.60 -13.60 -13.82
N GLN A 50 15.67 -14.31 -13.19
CA GLN A 50 14.23 -14.13 -13.37
C GLN A 50 13.62 -13.56 -12.10
N LEU A 51 12.63 -12.69 -12.20
CA LEU A 51 11.90 -12.16 -11.05
C LEU A 51 10.58 -12.90 -10.87
N VAL A 52 10.39 -13.51 -9.71
CA VAL A 52 9.07 -14.05 -9.32
C VAL A 52 8.16 -12.88 -8.93
N LEU A 53 7.07 -12.72 -9.66
CA LEU A 53 6.06 -11.70 -9.40
C LEU A 53 5.06 -12.22 -8.36
N ASN A 54 5.15 -11.67 -7.15
CA ASN A 54 4.09 -11.80 -6.16
C ASN A 54 2.86 -10.98 -6.57
N LYS A 55 1.68 -11.29 -6.01
CA LYS A 55 0.41 -10.61 -6.32
C LYS A 55 0.53 -9.08 -6.31
N THR A 56 1.22 -8.51 -5.31
CA THR A 56 1.46 -7.06 -5.23
C THR A 56 2.28 -6.53 -6.41
N ASN A 57 3.37 -7.20 -6.76
CA ASN A 57 4.23 -6.77 -7.87
C ASN A 57 3.53 -6.96 -9.22
N ALA A 58 2.79 -8.06 -9.39
CA ALA A 58 1.98 -8.30 -10.57
C ALA A 58 0.91 -7.21 -10.74
N PHE A 59 0.21 -6.84 -9.67
CA PHE A 59 -0.77 -5.75 -9.68
C PHE A 59 -0.12 -4.42 -10.07
N THR A 60 1.06 -4.10 -9.53
CA THR A 60 1.81 -2.91 -9.96
C THR A 60 2.17 -2.97 -11.44
N CYS A 61 2.61 -4.11 -11.99
CA CYS A 61 2.84 -4.23 -13.43
C CYS A 61 1.57 -4.04 -14.26
N VAL A 62 0.43 -4.56 -13.79
CA VAL A 62 -0.89 -4.37 -14.43
C VAL A 62 -1.30 -2.91 -14.41
N GLU A 63 -1.07 -2.19 -13.30
CA GLU A 63 -1.33 -0.74 -13.22
C GLU A 63 -0.43 0.08 -14.15
N LEU A 64 0.80 -0.38 -14.41
CA LEU A 64 1.76 0.34 -15.24
C LEU A 64 1.62 0.05 -16.74
N PHE A 65 1.42 -1.21 -17.11
CA PHE A 65 1.47 -1.68 -18.50
C PHE A 65 0.14 -2.27 -19.01
N GLY A 66 -0.86 -2.38 -18.14
CA GLY A 66 -2.15 -3.02 -18.43
C GLY A 66 -2.19 -4.51 -18.09
N ASP A 67 -3.37 -5.12 -18.20
CA ASP A 67 -3.58 -6.55 -17.88
C ASP A 67 -2.91 -7.49 -18.89
N GLU A 68 -2.55 -6.98 -20.07
CA GLU A 68 -2.04 -7.77 -21.17
C GLU A 68 -0.53 -8.04 -21.02
N THR A 69 -0.18 -9.25 -20.57
CA THR A 69 1.23 -9.67 -20.38
C THR A 69 2.09 -9.60 -21.66
N THR A 70 1.49 -9.68 -22.85
CA THR A 70 2.18 -9.49 -24.14
C THR A 70 2.62 -8.04 -24.36
N ALA A 71 1.84 -7.07 -23.88
CA ALA A 71 2.18 -5.65 -23.96
C ALA A 71 3.36 -5.27 -23.05
N TRP A 72 3.72 -6.13 -22.10
CA TRP A 72 4.84 -5.90 -21.20
C TRP A 72 6.18 -6.16 -21.89
N HIS A 73 6.22 -6.92 -22.99
CA HIS A 73 7.46 -7.18 -23.72
C HIS A 73 8.09 -5.88 -24.24
N GLY A 74 9.36 -5.65 -23.91
CA GLY A 74 10.10 -4.45 -24.33
C GLY A 74 9.87 -3.23 -23.44
N GLN A 75 9.01 -3.32 -22.43
CA GLN A 75 8.81 -2.24 -21.47
C GLN A 75 9.94 -2.18 -20.44
N PRO A 76 10.48 -0.98 -20.14
CA PRO A 76 11.48 -0.81 -19.09
C PRO A 76 10.79 -0.78 -17.72
N ILE A 77 11.34 -1.51 -16.75
CA ILE A 77 10.86 -1.57 -15.37
C ILE A 77 12.03 -1.41 -14.41
N GLU A 78 11.84 -0.64 -13.34
CA GLU A 78 12.88 -0.45 -12.33
C GLU A 78 12.64 -1.37 -11.13
N LEU A 79 13.63 -2.21 -10.84
CA LEU A 79 13.64 -3.11 -9.70
C LEU A 79 14.44 -2.47 -8.57
N TYR A 80 13.96 -2.58 -7.34
CA TYR A 80 14.69 -2.17 -6.15
C TYR A 80 14.49 -3.18 -5.01
N ALA A 81 15.56 -3.44 -4.27
CA ALA A 81 15.51 -4.28 -3.08
C ALA A 81 14.95 -3.48 -1.89
N THR A 82 14.04 -4.09 -1.14
CA THR A 82 13.48 -3.56 0.09
C THR A 82 13.26 -4.70 1.09
N THR A 83 12.73 -4.41 2.26
CA THR A 83 12.40 -5.41 3.28
C THR A 83 10.93 -5.33 3.61
N THR A 84 10.24 -6.47 3.62
CA THR A 84 8.82 -6.55 4.03
C THR A 84 8.69 -7.51 5.21
N ASN A 85 7.72 -7.27 6.07
CA ASN A 85 7.36 -8.23 7.10
C ASN A 85 6.54 -9.35 6.47
N PHE A 86 7.06 -10.57 6.46
CA PHE A 86 6.36 -11.77 6.00
C PHE A 86 6.36 -12.82 7.11
N SER A 87 5.18 -13.25 7.55
CA SER A 87 5.03 -14.23 8.62
C SER A 87 5.76 -13.85 9.92
N GLY A 88 5.70 -12.56 10.29
CA GLY A 88 6.35 -12.01 11.48
C GLY A 88 7.88 -11.91 11.40
N ARG A 89 8.47 -12.13 10.22
CA ARG A 89 9.91 -11.97 9.97
C ARG A 89 10.15 -10.91 8.91
N MET A 90 11.12 -10.04 9.15
CA MET A 90 11.64 -9.13 8.13
C MET A 90 12.38 -9.93 7.06
N VAL A 91 11.80 -10.01 5.87
CA VAL A 91 12.39 -10.70 4.72
C VAL A 91 12.77 -9.69 3.64
N PRO A 92 13.96 -9.84 3.02
CA PRO A 92 14.34 -9.01 1.89
C PRO A 92 13.46 -9.39 0.68
N CYS A 93 12.82 -8.40 0.06
CA CYS A 93 11.95 -8.55 -1.09
C CYS A 93 12.30 -7.56 -2.19
N ILE A 94 11.96 -7.90 -3.42
CA ILE A 94 12.15 -7.01 -4.57
C ILE A 94 10.80 -6.37 -4.89
N ARG A 95 10.81 -5.05 -5.02
CA ARG A 95 9.66 -4.30 -5.53
C ARG A 95 9.98 -3.74 -6.91
N VAL A 96 8.92 -3.51 -7.66
CA VAL A 96 8.97 -2.95 -9.02
C VAL A 96 8.32 -1.57 -9.03
N ARG A 97 8.86 -0.66 -9.85
CA ARG A 97 8.27 0.66 -10.11
C ARG A 97 8.50 1.07 -11.56
N ALA A 98 7.69 2.01 -12.04
CA ALA A 98 7.95 2.66 -13.32
C ALA A 98 9.33 3.33 -13.29
N PRO A 99 10.16 3.15 -14.32
CA PRO A 99 11.41 3.90 -14.41
C PRO A 99 11.05 5.38 -14.59
N GLN A 100 11.80 6.25 -13.93
CA GLN A 100 11.60 7.71 -13.99
C GLN A 100 11.54 8.25 -15.45
N GLN A 101 12.11 7.52 -16.42
CA GLN A 101 12.15 7.90 -17.82
C GLN A 101 10.94 7.45 -18.67
N ALA A 102 10.08 6.55 -18.19
CA ALA A 102 8.92 6.06 -18.95
C ALA A 102 7.61 6.84 -18.70
N ALA A 103 7.60 7.81 -17.79
CA ALA A 103 6.41 8.60 -17.46
C ALA A 103 5.88 9.51 -18.59
N ALA A 104 6.51 9.52 -19.77
CA ALA A 104 6.12 10.38 -20.89
C ALA A 104 5.22 9.71 -21.96
N ALA A 105 4.96 8.40 -21.92
CA ALA A 105 4.30 7.71 -23.05
C ALA A 105 3.14 6.76 -22.69
N SER A 106 2.56 6.83 -21.49
CA SER A 106 1.37 6.04 -21.16
C SER A 106 0.38 6.83 -20.30
N SER A 107 -0.06 7.97 -20.82
CA SER A 107 -1.25 8.66 -20.33
C SER A 107 -2.39 8.49 -21.34
N VAL A 108 -2.90 7.27 -21.51
CA VAL A 108 -4.28 7.07 -21.99
C VAL A 108 -4.87 5.85 -21.29
N VAL A 109 -5.15 5.94 -19.99
CA VAL A 109 -6.50 5.70 -19.45
C VAL A 109 -6.60 6.47 -18.12
N PRO A 110 -7.39 7.55 -18.02
CA PRO A 110 -7.78 8.05 -16.71
C PRO A 110 -8.59 6.94 -16.00
N PRO A 111 -8.42 6.72 -14.69
CA PRO A 111 -9.41 5.96 -13.95
C PRO A 111 -10.77 6.65 -14.19
N PRO A 112 -11.89 5.91 -14.36
CA PRO A 112 -13.19 6.51 -14.11
C PRO A 112 -13.20 6.92 -12.64
N SER A 113 -12.77 8.15 -12.38
CA SER A 113 -13.13 8.84 -11.16
C SER A 113 -14.65 8.74 -11.08
N PRO A 114 -15.20 8.30 -9.94
CA PRO A 114 -16.63 8.20 -9.79
C PRO A 114 -17.19 9.57 -10.16
N ALA A 115 -18.13 9.60 -11.11
CA ALA A 115 -18.92 10.78 -11.38
C ALA A 115 -19.68 11.12 -10.09
N ALA A 116 -19.02 11.83 -9.19
CA ALA A 116 -19.62 12.74 -8.25
C ALA A 116 -19.99 13.97 -9.08
N PRO A 117 -21.26 14.18 -9.44
CA PRO A 117 -21.68 15.49 -9.89
C PRO A 117 -21.51 16.43 -8.70
N GLN A 118 -20.47 17.27 -8.74
CA GLN A 118 -20.48 18.52 -8.01
C GLN A 118 -21.52 19.43 -8.67
N GLY A 119 -22.79 19.19 -8.33
CA GLY A 119 -23.87 20.14 -8.47
C GLY A 119 -24.10 20.80 -7.11
N ALA A 120 -24.01 22.13 -7.10
CA ALA A 120 -24.50 23.12 -6.13
C ALA A 120 -25.04 22.67 -4.74
N PRO A 121 -24.70 23.41 -3.67
CA PRO A 121 -25.21 23.13 -2.33
C PRO A 121 -26.69 23.50 -2.27
N LEU A 122 -27.54 22.52 -1.98
CA LEU A 122 -28.88 22.75 -1.46
C LEU A 122 -28.97 22.16 -0.05
N PRO A 123 -29.54 22.91 0.90
CA PRO A 123 -29.51 22.57 2.32
C PRO A 123 -30.42 21.36 2.57
N VAL A 124 -29.86 20.28 3.13
CA VAL A 124 -30.68 19.30 3.82
C VAL A 124 -31.06 19.86 5.20
N PRO A 125 -32.35 19.89 5.58
CA PRO A 125 -32.74 20.30 6.92
C PRO A 125 -32.22 19.27 7.93
N GLN A 126 -31.32 19.69 8.81
CA GLN A 126 -31.03 18.94 10.03
C GLN A 126 -32.34 18.75 10.81
N PRO A 127 -32.70 17.54 11.27
CA PRO A 127 -33.50 17.45 12.47
C PRO A 127 -32.63 17.95 13.62
N THR A 128 -32.99 19.11 14.13
CA THR A 128 -32.49 19.71 15.37
C THR A 128 -32.54 18.68 16.52
N PRO A 129 -31.42 18.32 17.18
CA PRO A 129 -31.46 18.24 18.62
C PRO A 129 -31.52 19.68 19.11
N THR A 130 -32.73 20.08 19.48
CA THR A 130 -33.01 21.34 20.16
C THR A 130 -32.00 21.53 21.29
N ALA A 131 -31.13 22.53 21.12
CA ALA A 131 -30.47 23.16 22.24
C ALA A 131 -31.56 23.89 23.04
N VAL A 132 -32.09 23.25 24.08
CA VAL A 132 -32.70 23.99 25.18
C VAL A 132 -31.56 24.61 25.97
N GLN A 133 -31.24 25.85 25.65
CA GLN A 133 -30.92 26.85 26.67
C GLN A 133 -32.06 27.86 26.64
N PRO A 134 -32.62 28.25 27.80
CA PRO A 134 -32.03 29.43 28.44
C PRO A 134 -32.10 29.46 29.99
N GLN A 135 -30.94 29.80 30.57
CA GLN A 135 -30.73 30.77 31.66
C GLN A 135 -31.45 30.59 33.04
N PRO A 136 -31.35 31.55 33.99
CA PRO A 136 -30.44 31.47 35.13
C PRO A 136 -31.16 31.68 36.48
N MET A 137 -30.40 31.62 37.58
CA MET A 137 -30.77 32.08 38.94
C MET A 137 -31.93 31.33 39.62
N GLN A 138 -31.65 30.78 40.80
CA GLN A 138 -32.33 31.09 42.07
C GLN A 138 -31.58 30.36 43.20
N GLN A 139 -30.97 31.14 44.09
CA GLN A 139 -30.45 30.66 45.36
C GLN A 139 -31.61 30.21 46.25
N PRO A 140 -31.50 29.10 46.99
CA PRO A 140 -32.24 28.93 48.23
C PRO A 140 -31.47 29.56 49.41
N PRO A 141 -32.19 29.99 50.47
CA PRO A 141 -31.69 30.96 51.43
C PRO A 141 -30.85 30.38 52.57
N ILE A 142 -30.05 31.29 53.14
CA ILE A 142 -29.38 31.32 54.45
C ILE A 142 -30.01 30.39 55.52
N GLN A 143 -29.18 29.53 56.14
CA GLN A 143 -29.10 29.45 57.61
C GLN A 143 -27.81 28.74 58.08
N ALA A 144 -26.90 29.54 58.64
CA ALA A 144 -26.04 29.16 59.75
C ALA A 144 -26.93 28.82 60.98
N PRO A 145 -26.48 28.16 62.08
CA PRO A 145 -25.17 28.38 62.69
C PRO A 145 -24.50 27.21 63.45
N ALA A 146 -23.26 27.49 63.85
CA ALA A 146 -22.62 27.13 65.12
C ALA A 146 -22.37 25.65 65.49
N ALA A 147 -21.09 25.30 65.57
CA ALA A 147 -20.37 24.88 66.79
C ALA A 147 -19.05 24.26 66.32
N ASP A 148 -17.91 24.90 66.55
CA ASP A 148 -17.11 24.66 67.76
C ASP A 148 -16.67 23.19 67.84
N TYR A 149 -15.40 22.89 67.57
CA TYR A 149 -14.44 22.42 68.58
C TYR A 149 -13.06 22.19 67.90
N PRO A 150 -11.96 22.58 68.56
CA PRO A 150 -10.63 22.66 67.98
C PRO A 150 -9.91 21.31 67.85
N VAL A 151 -8.98 21.29 66.91
CA VAL A 151 -7.84 20.37 66.88
C VAL A 151 -6.92 20.70 68.05
N ASP A 152 -6.71 19.74 68.95
CA ASP A 152 -5.53 19.71 69.83
C ASP A 152 -5.07 18.26 70.04
N ALA A 153 -3.86 18.15 70.56
CA ALA A 153 -2.93 17.02 70.53
C ALA A 153 -3.35 15.78 71.34
#